data_AF-A0A9R1D6Z2-F1
#
_entry.id   AF-A0A9R1D6Z2-F1
#
_cell.length_a   1.000
_cell.length_b   1.000
_cell.length_c   1.000
_cell.angle_alpha   90.00
_cell.angle_beta   90.00
_cell.angle_gamma   90.00
#
_symmetry.space_group_name_H-M   'P 1'
#
loop_
_entity.id
_entity.type
_entity.pdbx_description
1 polymer ?
#
loop_
_entity_poly.entity_id
_entity_poly.type
_entity_poly.pdbx_seq_one_letter_code
_entity_poly.pdbx_strand_id
1 'polypeptide(L)'
;MSGRNRMLQPRSSFRSRDKVRNLSEEDLGLAPERVSDEDITDLSEGTGFPKDDIDQWVRAINRKKQAIFYGPPGTGKTYMAERVADILIEGGDGIVEILQLHSSYSYEDFVQGIRPVSNDQDELRYPVVQGRFLDFCAEARERNGPCVLILDEINRTDLSAVFGELMHLVEYRNKSMKFAQKDVETGEDTEFSIPDNVYILGTMNTADRSIALVDFALRRRFAFLPLWPEMQVLRNYHEDTGHNVDGLIEVVNEINEEIGDRNFYLGITYFLDEDLDDTIEDIWKLEVKPYLDEYFFDSPQKAEQFAWDAVESRIRP
;
A
#
# COMPACT_ATOMS: atom_id res chain seq x y z
N MET A 1 78.32 13.04 42.17
CA MET A 1 77.65 11.97 41.38
C MET A 1 76.18 12.37 41.28
N SER A 2 75.71 13.06 40.24
CA SER A 2 75.52 12.65 38.83
C SER A 2 74.49 11.53 38.65
N GLY A 3 73.46 11.78 37.84
CA GLY A 3 72.66 10.75 37.17
C GLY A 3 71.16 11.00 37.14
N ARG A 4 70.69 11.99 36.39
CA ARG A 4 69.95 11.80 35.10
C ARG A 4 68.54 11.20 35.24
N ASN A 5 67.54 12.09 35.34
CA ASN A 5 66.18 11.84 34.87
C ASN A 5 66.10 12.28 33.40
N ARG A 6 66.01 11.33 32.46
CA ARG A 6 65.74 11.63 31.03
C ARG A 6 64.23 11.59 30.82
N MET A 7 63.61 12.77 30.82
CA MET A 7 62.34 12.98 30.12
C MET A 7 62.60 12.84 28.62
N LEU A 8 61.97 11.85 27.99
CA LEU A 8 61.82 11.79 26.54
C LEU A 8 60.51 12.50 26.20
N GLN A 9 60.63 13.64 25.53
CA GLN A 9 59.50 14.32 24.89
C GLN A 9 58.95 13.44 23.74
N PRO A 10 57.63 13.33 23.57
CA PRO A 10 57.07 12.80 22.33
C PRO A 10 57.26 13.81 21.20
N ARG A 11 57.80 13.32 20.08
CA ARG A 11 57.89 14.04 18.81
C ARG A 11 56.50 14.44 18.33
N SER A 12 56.38 15.71 17.97
CA SER A 12 55.30 16.25 17.15
C SER A 12 55.21 15.54 15.80
N SER A 13 54.03 15.09 15.39
CA SER A 13 53.36 15.53 14.15
C SER A 13 52.21 14.58 13.76
N PHE A 14 50.99 14.94 14.12
CA PHE A 14 49.82 14.60 13.30
C PHE A 14 48.94 15.85 13.24
N ARG A 15 49.19 16.67 12.21
CA ARG A 15 48.16 17.57 11.69
C ARG A 15 47.36 16.74 10.69
N SER A 16 46.19 16.28 11.08
CA SER A 16 45.06 16.21 10.14
C SER A 16 43.89 16.90 10.81
N ARG A 17 43.63 18.13 10.37
CA ARG A 17 42.32 18.74 10.57
C ARG A 17 41.44 18.18 9.47
N ASP A 18 41.00 16.94 9.63
CA ASP A 18 39.83 16.49 8.89
C ASP A 18 38.64 17.18 9.54
N LYS A 19 38.17 18.23 8.87
CA LYS A 19 36.88 18.84 9.19
C LYS A 19 35.86 17.71 9.16
N VAL A 20 35.24 17.43 10.30
CA VAL A 20 34.00 16.65 10.35
C VAL A 20 33.03 17.36 9.42
N ARG A 21 32.81 16.80 8.23
CA ARG A 21 31.79 17.27 7.30
C ARG A 21 30.45 16.93 7.95
N ASN A 22 29.60 17.92 8.17
CA ASN A 22 28.22 17.66 8.57
C ASN A 22 27.58 16.84 7.45
N LEU A 23 27.01 15.68 7.81
CA LEU A 23 26.21 14.87 6.90
C LEU A 23 25.01 15.73 6.47
N SER A 24 24.81 15.88 5.17
CA SER A 24 23.60 16.48 4.61
C SER A 24 22.42 15.51 4.74
N GLU A 25 21.18 16.00 4.55
CA GLU A 25 19.98 15.15 4.50
C GLU A 25 20.09 14.08 3.40
N GLU A 26 20.73 14.42 2.28
CA GLU A 26 21.10 13.47 1.22
C GLU A 26 22.11 12.40 1.70
N ASP A 27 23.11 12.77 2.52
CA ASP A 27 24.08 11.83 3.10
C ASP A 27 23.44 10.88 4.13
N LEU A 28 22.28 11.27 4.70
CA LEU A 28 21.47 10.46 5.61
C LEU A 28 20.42 9.60 4.87
N GLY A 29 20.33 9.71 3.54
CA GLY A 29 19.30 9.04 2.75
C GLY A 29 17.88 9.55 3.03
N LEU A 30 17.74 10.74 3.61
CA LEU A 30 16.46 11.42 3.73
C LEU A 30 16.23 12.11 2.38
N ALA A 31 15.44 11.47 1.52
CA ALA A 31 14.87 12.17 0.36
C ALA A 31 14.13 13.41 0.89
N PRO A 32 14.19 14.57 0.20
CA PRO A 32 13.41 15.73 0.61
C PRO A 32 11.96 15.29 0.80
N GLU A 33 11.31 15.71 1.89
CA GLU A 33 9.90 15.43 2.13
C GLU A 33 9.11 16.02 0.96
N ARG A 34 8.72 15.14 0.02
CA ARG A 34 7.92 15.49 -1.16
C ARG A 34 6.46 15.74 -0.79
N VAL A 35 6.03 15.17 0.33
CA VAL A 35 4.72 15.38 0.92
C VAL A 35 4.88 16.46 1.99
N SER A 36 4.18 17.57 1.80
CA SER A 36 4.19 18.70 2.73
C SER A 36 3.32 18.44 3.96
N ASP A 37 3.52 19.22 5.02
CA ASP A 37 2.65 19.16 6.21
C ASP A 37 1.19 19.55 5.89
N GLU A 38 0.98 20.37 4.84
CA GLU A 38 -0.32 20.75 4.30
C GLU A 38 -1.00 19.53 3.65
N ASP A 39 -0.30 18.77 2.82
CA ASP A 39 -0.84 17.55 2.21
C ASP A 39 -1.24 16.49 3.25
N ILE A 40 -0.44 16.35 4.33
CA ILE A 40 -0.78 15.44 5.43
C ILE A 40 -2.02 15.94 6.17
N THR A 41 -2.15 17.25 6.39
CA THR A 41 -3.36 17.85 6.96
C THR A 41 -4.57 17.58 6.06
N ASP A 42 -4.47 17.84 4.75
CA ASP A 42 -5.56 17.65 3.79
C ASP A 42 -5.99 16.19 3.68
N LEU A 43 -5.03 15.25 3.74
CA LEU A 43 -5.34 13.83 3.87
C LEU A 43 -6.05 13.54 5.19
N SER A 44 -5.58 14.08 6.31
CA SER A 44 -6.19 13.85 7.62
C SER A 44 -7.64 14.35 7.65
N GLU A 45 -7.89 15.54 7.11
CA GLU A 45 -9.23 16.13 7.04
C GLU A 45 -10.13 15.36 6.06
N GLY A 46 -9.64 15.08 4.85
CA GLY A 46 -10.42 14.40 3.80
C GLY A 46 -10.62 12.90 4.04
N THR A 47 -9.79 12.26 4.85
CA THR A 47 -9.90 10.82 5.15
C THR A 47 -10.28 10.52 6.59
N GLY A 48 -10.37 11.53 7.46
CA GLY A 48 -10.63 11.46 8.90
C GLY A 48 -9.61 10.66 9.74
N PHE A 49 -8.54 10.14 9.14
CA PHE A 49 -7.47 9.47 9.89
C PHE A 49 -6.60 10.46 10.66
N PRO A 50 -6.05 10.08 11.83
CA PRO A 50 -5.17 10.94 12.60
C PRO A 50 -3.94 11.37 11.79
N LYS A 51 -3.63 12.67 11.82
CA LYS A 51 -2.45 13.24 11.15
C LYS A 51 -1.15 12.50 11.49
N ASP A 52 -0.97 12.11 12.75
CA ASP A 52 0.22 11.38 13.22
C ASP A 52 0.37 10.01 12.55
N ASP A 53 -0.74 9.32 12.28
CA ASP A 53 -0.74 8.02 11.59
C ASP A 53 -0.38 8.21 10.12
N ILE A 54 -0.98 9.21 9.45
CA ILE A 54 -0.67 9.53 8.04
C ILE A 54 0.79 9.96 7.90
N ASP A 55 1.32 10.81 8.78
CA ASP A 55 2.73 11.20 8.81
C ASP A 55 3.64 9.97 8.99
N GLN A 56 3.30 9.05 9.89
CA GLN A 56 4.02 7.79 10.03
C GLN A 56 3.99 6.96 8.73
N TRP A 57 2.84 6.87 8.07
CA TRP A 57 2.67 6.12 6.83
C TRP A 57 3.48 6.72 5.69
N VAL A 58 3.40 8.03 5.48
CA VAL A 58 4.15 8.78 4.48
C VAL A 58 5.66 8.60 4.69
N ARG A 59 6.15 8.72 5.94
CA ARG A 59 7.57 8.45 6.24
C ARG A 59 7.96 7.00 5.95
N ALA A 60 7.08 6.04 6.24
CA ALA A 60 7.34 4.63 5.93
C ALA A 60 7.39 4.38 4.42
N ILE A 61 6.48 5.00 3.65
CA ILE A 61 6.42 4.94 2.18
C ILE A 61 7.66 5.59 1.57
N ASN A 62 8.06 6.78 2.00
CA ASN A 62 9.25 7.45 1.50
C ASN A 62 10.53 6.67 1.79
N ARG A 63 10.64 6.07 2.99
CA ARG A 63 11.81 5.27 3.38
C ARG A 63 11.90 3.94 2.66
N LYS A 64 10.79 3.19 2.56
CA LYS A 64 10.80 1.85 1.94
C LYS A 64 10.55 1.88 0.45
N LYS A 65 9.81 2.87 -0.08
CA LYS A 65 9.23 2.92 -1.44
C LYS A 65 8.26 1.80 -1.78
N GLN A 66 7.89 1.00 -0.78
CA GLN A 66 6.83 0.01 -0.92
C GLN A 66 6.06 -0.18 0.40
N ALA A 67 4.75 -0.18 0.30
CA ALA A 67 3.85 -0.29 1.44
C ALA A 67 2.56 -1.03 1.07
N ILE A 68 1.88 -1.58 2.06
CA ILE A 68 0.63 -2.29 1.93
C ILE A 68 -0.34 -1.70 2.94
N PHE A 69 -1.41 -1.09 2.46
CA PHE A 69 -2.58 -0.76 3.25
C PHE A 69 -3.38 -2.04 3.50
N TYR A 70 -3.62 -2.38 4.76
CA TYR A 70 -4.32 -3.61 5.12
C TYR A 70 -5.38 -3.39 6.19
N GLY A 71 -6.45 -4.16 6.11
CA GLY A 71 -7.58 -4.06 7.04
C GLY A 71 -8.82 -4.73 6.46
N PRO A 72 -9.95 -4.67 7.20
CA PRO A 72 -11.19 -5.30 6.77
C PRO A 72 -11.74 -4.65 5.51
N PRO A 73 -12.69 -5.29 4.81
CA PRO A 73 -13.38 -4.67 3.68
C PRO A 73 -14.10 -3.38 4.10
N GLY A 74 -14.29 -2.47 3.15
CA GLY A 74 -15.05 -1.25 3.37
C GLY A 74 -14.37 -0.19 4.26
N THR A 75 -13.04 -0.21 4.36
CA THR A 75 -12.28 0.82 5.10
C THR A 75 -11.62 1.87 4.21
N GLY A 76 -11.71 1.77 2.88
CA GLY A 76 -11.15 2.79 1.98
C GLY A 76 -9.66 2.63 1.67
N LYS A 77 -9.12 1.40 1.73
CA LYS A 77 -7.69 1.11 1.45
C LYS A 77 -7.23 1.56 0.06
N THR A 78 -8.02 1.27 -0.97
CA THR A 78 -7.73 1.64 -2.36
C THR A 78 -7.77 3.16 -2.52
N TYR A 79 -8.80 3.81 -1.97
CA TYR A 79 -8.89 5.27 -1.92
C TYR A 79 -7.68 5.91 -1.23
N MET A 80 -7.24 5.39 -0.08
CA MET A 80 -6.05 5.90 0.62
C MET A 80 -4.77 5.71 -0.21
N ALA A 81 -4.61 4.55 -0.88
CA ALA A 81 -3.47 4.31 -1.75
C ALA A 81 -3.41 5.28 -2.93
N GLU A 82 -4.56 5.56 -3.56
CA GLU A 82 -4.69 6.54 -4.65
C GLU A 82 -4.38 7.96 -4.17
N ARG A 83 -4.97 8.39 -3.05
CA ARG A 83 -4.74 9.76 -2.53
C ARG A 83 -3.28 10.00 -2.16
N VAL A 84 -2.63 9.02 -1.54
CA VAL A 84 -1.19 9.09 -1.27
C VAL A 84 -0.38 9.07 -2.56
N ALA A 85 -0.79 8.30 -3.58
CA ALA A 85 -0.12 8.28 -4.87
C ALA A 85 -0.20 9.64 -5.58
N ASP A 86 -1.37 10.25 -5.60
CA ASP A 86 -1.61 11.57 -6.21
C ASP A 86 -0.69 12.64 -5.60
N ILE A 87 -0.62 12.68 -4.27
CA ILE A 87 0.25 13.63 -3.54
C ILE A 87 1.73 13.35 -3.83
N LEU A 88 2.14 12.09 -3.92
CA LEU A 88 3.52 11.75 -4.26
C LEU A 88 3.92 12.25 -5.66
N ILE A 89 3.01 12.20 -6.64
CA ILE A 89 3.30 12.63 -8.01
C ILE A 89 3.07 14.13 -8.24
N GLU A 90 2.46 14.83 -7.29
CA GLU A 90 2.06 16.22 -7.43
C GLU A 90 3.23 17.14 -7.78
N GLY A 91 2.98 18.09 -8.69
CA GLY A 91 3.99 19.04 -9.17
C GLY A 91 5.09 18.43 -10.06
N GLY A 92 5.02 17.13 -10.39
CA GLY A 92 5.98 16.42 -11.22
C GLY A 92 5.41 15.88 -12.55
N ASP A 93 6.26 15.14 -13.27
CA ASP A 93 5.91 14.38 -14.48
C ASP A 93 5.64 12.89 -14.19
N GLY A 94 5.40 12.58 -12.92
CA GLY A 94 5.11 11.26 -12.39
C GLY A 94 3.83 10.63 -12.95
N ILE A 95 3.69 9.33 -12.76
CA ILE A 95 2.53 8.56 -13.23
C ILE A 95 2.01 7.66 -12.12
N VAL A 96 0.71 7.40 -12.13
CA VAL A 96 0.07 6.39 -11.28
C VAL A 96 -0.55 5.33 -12.18
N GLU A 97 -0.27 4.07 -11.90
CA GLU A 97 -0.94 2.93 -12.53
C GLU A 97 -1.55 2.04 -11.46
N ILE A 98 -2.78 1.58 -11.68
CA ILE A 98 -3.48 0.65 -10.79
C ILE A 98 -3.63 -0.70 -11.49
N LEU A 99 -3.20 -1.75 -10.81
CA LEU A 99 -3.29 -3.12 -11.26
C LEU A 99 -4.00 -3.95 -10.19
N GLN A 100 -5.22 -4.40 -10.50
CA GLN A 100 -5.95 -5.31 -9.63
C GLN A 100 -5.47 -6.75 -9.85
N LEU A 101 -5.02 -7.40 -8.78
CA LEU A 101 -4.55 -8.79 -8.83
C LEU A 101 -5.70 -9.77 -8.63
N HIS A 102 -5.65 -10.89 -9.38
CA HIS A 102 -6.59 -11.99 -9.25
C HIS A 102 -5.83 -13.32 -9.15
N SER A 103 -6.53 -14.40 -8.79
CA SER A 103 -5.94 -15.72 -8.51
C SER A 103 -5.22 -16.39 -9.67
N SER A 104 -5.41 -15.90 -10.90
CA SER A 104 -4.73 -16.40 -12.10
C SER A 104 -3.63 -15.47 -12.59
N TYR A 105 -3.39 -14.35 -11.90
CA TYR A 105 -2.33 -13.41 -12.25
C TYR A 105 -0.98 -14.06 -11.97
N SER A 106 -0.10 -14.13 -12.97
CA SER A 106 1.15 -14.88 -12.88
C SER A 106 2.39 -14.00 -13.07
N TYR A 107 3.56 -14.64 -12.91
CA TYR A 107 4.85 -14.02 -13.25
C TYR A 107 4.91 -13.55 -14.71
N GLU A 108 4.30 -14.32 -15.64
CA GLU A 108 4.30 -13.97 -17.07
C GLU A 108 3.51 -12.69 -17.39
N ASP A 109 2.49 -12.37 -16.59
CA ASP A 109 1.70 -11.13 -16.74
C ASP A 109 2.37 -9.94 -16.04
N PHE A 110 3.09 -10.18 -14.93
CA PHE A 110 3.69 -9.12 -14.13
C PHE A 110 5.08 -8.72 -14.61
N VAL A 111 5.95 -9.71 -14.84
CA VAL A 111 7.37 -9.50 -15.10
C VAL A 111 7.66 -9.70 -16.58
N GLN A 112 7.57 -10.92 -17.07
CA GLN A 112 7.73 -11.23 -18.50
C GLN A 112 7.36 -12.68 -18.78
N GLY A 113 6.88 -12.95 -19.99
CA GLY A 113 6.49 -14.29 -20.38
C GLY A 113 6.55 -14.51 -21.89
N ILE A 114 6.59 -15.77 -22.27
CA ILE A 114 6.55 -16.16 -23.69
C ILE A 114 5.10 -16.09 -24.17
N ARG A 115 4.82 -15.28 -25.19
CA ARG A 115 3.48 -15.21 -25.80
C ARG A 115 3.51 -15.60 -27.29
N PRO A 116 2.57 -16.42 -27.77
CA PRO A 116 2.47 -16.74 -29.18
C PRO A 116 2.02 -15.52 -29.99
N VAL A 117 2.72 -15.20 -31.07
CA VAL A 117 2.36 -14.14 -32.02
C VAL A 117 2.42 -14.71 -33.43
N SER A 118 1.34 -14.56 -34.20
CA SER A 118 1.36 -14.83 -35.65
C SER A 118 1.81 -13.59 -36.40
N ASN A 119 2.72 -13.76 -37.36
CA ASN A 119 2.98 -12.73 -38.36
C ASN A 119 1.94 -12.78 -39.50
N ASP A 120 2.00 -11.81 -40.42
CA ASP A 120 1.12 -11.75 -41.62
C ASP A 120 1.24 -12.96 -42.56
N GLN A 121 2.17 -13.89 -42.29
CA GLN A 121 2.43 -15.11 -43.07
C GLN A 121 1.97 -16.39 -42.35
N ASP A 122 1.17 -16.27 -41.28
CA ASP A 122 0.70 -17.38 -40.43
C ASP A 122 1.85 -18.18 -39.76
N GLU A 123 3.06 -17.62 -39.67
CA GLU A 123 4.15 -18.24 -38.91
C GLU A 123 4.05 -17.87 -37.43
N LEU A 124 4.03 -18.91 -36.59
CA LEU A 124 3.95 -18.76 -35.14
C LEU A 124 5.32 -18.45 -34.54
N ARG A 125 5.44 -17.31 -33.85
CA ARG A 125 6.61 -16.91 -33.08
C ARG A 125 6.27 -16.89 -31.59
N TYR A 126 7.30 -17.05 -30.77
CA TYR A 126 7.18 -17.09 -29.31
C TYR A 126 8.15 -16.08 -28.66
N PRO A 127 7.97 -14.76 -28.91
CA PRO A 127 8.77 -13.75 -28.26
C PRO A 127 8.56 -13.76 -26.73
N VAL A 128 9.60 -13.34 -26.01
CA VAL A 128 9.47 -12.92 -24.62
C VAL A 128 8.88 -11.51 -24.62
N VAL A 129 7.73 -11.36 -23.98
CA VAL A 129 6.99 -10.10 -23.86
C VAL A 129 7.13 -9.59 -22.44
N GLN A 130 7.40 -8.30 -22.29
CA GLN A 130 7.44 -7.64 -20.99
C GLN A 130 6.06 -7.63 -20.35
N GLY A 131 6.02 -7.84 -19.04
CA GLY A 131 4.83 -7.74 -18.22
C GLY A 131 4.63 -6.31 -17.70
N ARG A 132 3.49 -6.11 -17.04
CA ARG A 132 3.03 -4.78 -16.59
C ARG A 132 4.04 -4.03 -15.74
N PHE A 133 4.75 -4.72 -14.84
CA PHE A 133 5.73 -4.08 -13.96
C PHE A 133 6.96 -3.57 -14.74
N LEU A 134 7.41 -4.32 -15.75
CA LEU A 134 8.56 -3.91 -16.55
C LEU A 134 8.20 -2.75 -17.47
N ASP A 135 7.02 -2.79 -18.09
CA ASP A 135 6.47 -1.68 -18.89
C ASP A 135 6.37 -0.40 -18.05
N PHE A 136 5.78 -0.51 -16.85
CA PHE A 136 5.68 0.61 -15.90
C PHE A 136 7.06 1.15 -15.51
N CYS A 137 8.03 0.27 -15.24
CA CYS A 137 9.39 0.69 -14.92
C CYS A 137 10.11 1.31 -16.13
N ALA A 138 9.80 0.89 -17.36
CA ALA A 138 10.34 1.51 -18.56
C ALA A 138 9.82 2.94 -18.70
N GLU A 139 8.51 3.16 -18.53
CA GLU A 139 7.92 4.50 -18.54
C GLU A 139 8.45 5.36 -17.40
N ALA A 140 8.57 4.81 -16.18
CA ALA A 140 9.08 5.53 -15.02
C ALA A 140 10.52 6.04 -15.20
N ARG A 141 11.35 5.38 -16.02
CA ARG A 141 12.72 5.88 -16.33
C ARG A 141 12.72 7.14 -17.18
N GLU A 142 11.64 7.40 -17.90
CA GLU A 142 11.48 8.61 -18.72
C GLU A 142 10.97 9.80 -17.89
N ARG A 143 10.65 9.57 -16.60
CA ARG A 143 10.14 10.58 -15.67
C ARG A 143 11.18 10.96 -14.62
N ASN A 144 11.05 12.16 -14.06
CA ASN A 144 11.88 12.64 -12.95
C ASN A 144 11.15 12.54 -11.60
N GLY A 145 9.83 12.70 -11.61
CA GLY A 145 8.95 12.59 -10.45
C GLY A 145 8.71 11.15 -10.01
N PRO A 146 8.12 10.94 -8.81
CA PRO A 146 7.62 9.64 -8.38
C PRO A 146 6.72 8.98 -9.42
N CYS A 147 6.83 7.67 -9.55
CA CYS A 147 5.90 6.86 -10.32
C CYS A 147 5.34 5.82 -9.38
N VAL A 148 4.02 5.76 -9.19
CA VAL A 148 3.38 4.86 -8.23
C VAL A 148 2.63 3.75 -8.94
N LEU A 149 2.98 2.50 -8.63
CA LEU A 149 2.20 1.33 -9.03
C LEU A 149 1.38 0.87 -7.83
N ILE A 150 0.06 0.93 -7.96
CA ILE A 150 -0.89 0.42 -6.98
C ILE A 150 -1.26 -1.01 -7.37
N LEU A 151 -0.98 -1.96 -6.48
CA LEU A 151 -1.41 -3.35 -6.59
C LEU A 151 -2.64 -3.53 -5.71
N ASP A 152 -3.81 -3.64 -6.31
CA ASP A 152 -5.06 -3.81 -5.57
C ASP A 152 -5.33 -5.30 -5.33
N GLU A 153 -5.93 -5.63 -4.18
CA GLU A 153 -6.27 -7.01 -3.77
C GLU A 153 -5.07 -7.97 -3.80
N ILE A 154 -3.93 -7.52 -3.26
CA ILE A 154 -2.66 -8.25 -3.37
C ILE A 154 -2.70 -9.64 -2.72
N ASN A 155 -3.62 -9.84 -1.79
CA ASN A 155 -3.83 -11.11 -1.13
C ASN A 155 -4.55 -12.13 -2.02
N ARG A 156 -5.01 -11.82 -3.23
CA ARG A 156 -5.73 -12.80 -4.07
C ARG A 156 -4.83 -13.71 -4.90
N THR A 157 -3.52 -13.48 -4.87
CA THR A 157 -2.51 -14.28 -5.58
C THR A 157 -1.27 -14.52 -4.71
N ASP A 158 -0.44 -15.49 -5.08
CA ASP A 158 0.87 -15.69 -4.46
C ASP A 158 1.85 -14.61 -4.98
N LEU A 159 1.95 -13.51 -4.23
CA LEU A 159 2.86 -12.42 -4.55
C LEU A 159 4.32 -12.85 -4.69
N SER A 160 4.77 -13.84 -3.93
CA SER A 160 6.15 -14.33 -4.04
C SER A 160 6.37 -15.00 -5.40
N ALA A 161 5.37 -15.75 -5.90
CA ALA A 161 5.41 -16.33 -7.23
C ALA A 161 5.30 -15.27 -8.33
N VAL A 162 4.41 -14.29 -8.18
CA VAL A 162 4.19 -13.21 -9.16
C VAL A 162 5.44 -12.32 -9.32
N PHE A 163 6.07 -11.92 -8.22
CA PHE A 163 7.29 -11.12 -8.28
C PHE A 163 8.53 -11.94 -8.68
N GLY A 164 8.57 -13.23 -8.33
CA GLY A 164 9.72 -14.11 -8.61
C GLY A 164 11.04 -13.50 -8.13
N GLU A 165 11.99 -13.37 -9.04
CA GLU A 165 13.28 -12.70 -8.81
C GLU A 165 13.20 -11.23 -8.37
N LEU A 166 12.14 -10.48 -8.73
CA LEU A 166 12.01 -9.07 -8.39
C LEU A 166 11.91 -8.85 -6.88
N MET A 167 11.54 -9.88 -6.11
CA MET A 167 11.59 -9.84 -4.65
C MET A 167 12.98 -9.47 -4.12
N HIS A 168 14.05 -9.82 -4.84
CA HIS A 168 15.40 -9.37 -4.49
C HIS A 168 15.55 -7.85 -4.69
N LEU A 169 15.07 -7.32 -5.81
CA LEU A 169 15.21 -5.90 -6.16
C LEU A 169 14.32 -4.98 -5.32
N VAL A 170 13.13 -5.44 -4.92
CA VAL A 170 12.28 -4.70 -3.98
C VAL A 170 13.00 -4.48 -2.64
N GLU A 171 13.83 -5.44 -2.21
CA GLU A 171 14.66 -5.30 -1.00
C GLU A 171 15.93 -4.48 -1.23
N TYR A 172 16.61 -4.70 -2.36
CA TYR A 172 17.87 -4.06 -2.71
C TYR A 172 17.70 -3.17 -3.95
N ARG A 173 16.98 -2.06 -3.77
CA ARG A 173 16.54 -1.13 -4.84
C ARG A 173 17.68 -0.56 -5.69
N ASN A 174 18.89 -0.47 -5.14
CA ASN A 174 20.09 0.03 -5.81
C ASN A 174 20.87 -1.04 -6.59
N LYS A 175 20.36 -2.27 -6.67
CA LYS A 175 21.00 -3.36 -7.42
C LYS A 175 20.31 -3.57 -8.77
N SER A 176 21.05 -4.19 -9.65
CA SER A 176 20.53 -4.81 -10.87
C SER A 176 20.58 -6.33 -10.73
N MET A 177 19.81 -6.99 -11.57
CA MET A 177 19.84 -8.44 -11.74
C MET A 177 19.70 -8.80 -13.21
N LYS A 178 20.11 -10.01 -13.56
CA LYS A 178 19.90 -10.58 -14.88
C LYS A 178 18.71 -11.52 -14.85
N PHE A 179 17.79 -11.37 -15.79
CA PHE A 179 16.70 -12.30 -15.94
C PHE A 179 17.20 -13.68 -16.36
N ALA A 180 16.48 -14.73 -15.95
CA ALA A 180 16.82 -16.10 -16.34
C ALA A 180 16.60 -16.35 -17.84
N GLN A 181 15.59 -15.70 -18.42
CA GLN A 181 15.34 -15.71 -19.85
C GLN A 181 16.24 -14.67 -20.54
N LYS A 182 16.83 -15.07 -21.65
CA LYS A 182 17.64 -14.20 -22.51
C LYS A 182 16.74 -13.49 -23.51
N ASP A 183 17.20 -12.33 -23.97
CA ASP A 183 16.58 -11.63 -25.07
C ASP A 183 16.55 -12.54 -26.32
N VAL A 184 15.38 -12.68 -26.93
CA VAL A 184 15.15 -13.63 -28.03
C VAL A 184 15.80 -13.16 -29.33
N GLU A 185 15.97 -11.85 -29.52
CA GLU A 185 16.50 -11.27 -30.75
C GLU A 185 18.03 -11.18 -30.74
N THR A 186 18.61 -10.85 -29.58
CA THR A 186 20.05 -10.62 -29.41
C THR A 186 20.77 -11.80 -28.77
N GLY A 187 20.06 -12.65 -28.01
CA GLY A 187 20.65 -13.74 -27.22
C GLY A 187 21.47 -13.29 -26.02
N GLU A 188 21.40 -12.00 -25.67
CA GLU A 188 22.11 -11.39 -24.55
C GLU A 188 21.35 -11.55 -23.24
N ASP A 189 22.06 -11.40 -22.13
CA ASP A 189 21.44 -11.37 -20.81
C ASP A 189 20.73 -10.03 -20.63
N THR A 190 19.42 -10.06 -20.36
CA THR A 190 18.67 -8.85 -20.05
C THR A 190 18.90 -8.46 -18.60
N GLU A 191 19.58 -7.34 -18.37
CA GLU A 191 19.79 -6.76 -17.05
C GLU A 191 18.65 -5.78 -16.70
N PHE A 192 18.16 -5.85 -15.47
CA PHE A 192 17.07 -5.01 -14.98
C PHE A 192 17.35 -4.51 -13.57
N SER A 193 16.96 -3.27 -13.31
CA SER A 193 16.89 -2.65 -11.99
C SER A 193 15.58 -1.87 -11.85
N ILE A 194 15.03 -1.80 -10.63
CA ILE A 194 13.85 -0.99 -10.36
C ILE A 194 14.30 0.48 -10.29
N PRO A 195 13.68 1.40 -11.05
CA PRO A 195 14.01 2.83 -10.97
C PRO A 195 13.83 3.38 -9.55
N ASP A 196 14.68 4.32 -9.17
CA ASP A 196 14.63 4.91 -7.83
C ASP A 196 13.36 5.72 -7.57
N ASN A 197 12.73 6.26 -8.61
CA ASN A 197 11.48 7.00 -8.51
C ASN A 197 10.22 6.12 -8.46
N VAL A 198 10.34 4.78 -8.55
CA VAL A 198 9.16 3.88 -8.49
C VAL A 198 8.70 3.64 -7.05
N TYR A 199 7.40 3.69 -6.80
CA TYR A 199 6.76 3.34 -5.54
C TYR A 199 5.78 2.19 -5.79
N ILE A 200 5.71 1.23 -4.88
CA ILE A 200 4.76 0.10 -4.96
C ILE A 200 3.83 0.17 -3.76
N LEU A 201 2.58 0.58 -3.98
CA LEU A 201 1.55 0.57 -2.96
C LEU A 201 0.67 -0.65 -3.17
N GLY A 202 0.32 -1.35 -2.10
CA GLY A 202 -0.56 -2.51 -2.13
C GLY A 202 -1.79 -2.28 -1.28
N THR A 203 -2.91 -2.91 -1.63
CA THR A 203 -4.07 -3.02 -0.74
C THR A 203 -4.33 -4.48 -0.41
N MET A 204 -4.72 -4.76 0.83
CA MET A 204 -5.00 -6.12 1.29
C MET A 204 -6.24 -6.17 2.18
N ASN A 205 -7.22 -6.98 1.77
CA ASN A 205 -8.35 -7.31 2.62
C ASN A 205 -7.95 -8.41 3.61
N THR A 206 -8.15 -8.16 4.90
CA THR A 206 -7.80 -9.12 5.96
C THR A 206 -8.87 -10.17 6.22
N ALA A 207 -10.12 -9.91 5.81
CA ALA A 207 -11.25 -10.81 6.01
C ALA A 207 -11.25 -12.01 5.04
N ASP A 208 -10.51 -11.93 3.93
CA ASP A 208 -10.44 -12.98 2.92
C ASP A 208 -9.72 -14.22 3.49
N ARG A 209 -10.51 -15.16 4.04
CA ARG A 209 -10.03 -16.41 4.65
C ARG A 209 -9.33 -17.37 3.66
N SER A 210 -9.42 -17.10 2.35
CA SER A 210 -9.08 -18.04 1.28
C SER A 210 -7.63 -17.96 0.78
N ILE A 211 -6.79 -17.04 1.24
CA ILE A 211 -5.44 -16.89 0.67
C ILE A 211 -4.32 -16.83 1.72
N ALA A 212 -3.15 -17.35 1.30
CA ALA A 212 -1.92 -17.52 2.05
C ALA A 212 -1.62 -16.37 3.02
N LEU A 213 -1.25 -16.73 4.25
CA LEU A 213 -0.52 -15.85 5.15
C LEU A 213 0.54 -15.11 4.34
N VAL A 214 0.46 -13.78 4.30
CA VAL A 214 1.50 -12.98 3.63
C VAL A 214 2.85 -13.43 4.15
N ASP A 215 3.67 -13.98 3.25
CA ASP A 215 4.94 -14.59 3.61
C ASP A 215 5.78 -13.60 4.43
N PHE A 216 6.50 -14.12 5.43
CA PHE A 216 7.50 -13.35 6.18
C PHE A 216 8.47 -12.61 5.25
N ALA A 217 8.72 -13.18 4.08
CA ALA A 217 9.51 -12.59 3.02
C ALA A 217 8.93 -11.25 2.51
N LEU A 218 7.60 -11.15 2.32
CA LEU A 218 6.92 -9.91 1.93
C LEU A 218 6.84 -8.93 3.10
N ARG A 219 6.54 -9.42 4.31
CA ARG A 219 6.52 -8.61 5.55
C ARG A 219 7.82 -7.87 5.82
N ARG A 220 8.95 -8.47 5.46
CA ARG A 220 10.26 -7.82 5.57
C ARG A 220 10.41 -6.64 4.59
N ARG A 221 9.87 -6.77 3.38
CA ARG A 221 10.15 -5.89 2.24
C ARG A 221 9.19 -4.71 2.14
N PHE A 222 7.93 -4.90 2.51
CA PHE A 222 6.91 -3.86 2.52
C PHE A 222 6.74 -3.22 3.90
N ALA A 223 6.26 -1.97 3.95
CA ALA A 223 5.66 -1.41 5.16
C ALA A 223 4.20 -1.87 5.24
N PHE A 224 3.71 -2.22 6.43
CA PHE A 224 2.32 -2.62 6.61
C PHE A 224 1.60 -1.50 7.35
N LEU A 225 0.65 -0.88 6.68
CA LEU A 225 -0.07 0.31 7.11
C LEU A 225 -1.49 -0.13 7.47
N PRO A 226 -1.85 -0.20 8.77
CA PRO A 226 -3.15 -0.68 9.20
C PRO A 226 -4.23 0.35 8.90
N LEU A 227 -5.37 -0.09 8.38
CA LEU A 227 -6.48 0.79 8.04
C LEU A 227 -7.79 0.17 8.53
N TRP A 228 -8.27 0.69 9.65
CA TRP A 228 -9.48 0.23 10.34
C TRP A 228 -10.64 1.21 10.09
N PRO A 229 -11.89 0.80 10.33
CA PRO A 229 -13.03 1.72 10.25
C PRO A 229 -12.84 2.87 11.26
N GLU A 230 -12.86 4.11 10.78
CA GLU A 230 -12.70 5.32 11.59
C GLU A 230 -14.01 6.11 11.58
N MET A 231 -14.74 6.10 12.69
CA MET A 231 -16.08 6.68 12.77
C MET A 231 -16.08 8.19 12.53
N GLN A 232 -14.97 8.88 12.79
CA GLN A 232 -14.85 10.31 12.51
C GLN A 232 -14.94 10.62 11.01
N VAL A 233 -14.55 9.69 10.13
CA VAL A 233 -14.73 9.85 8.68
C VAL A 233 -16.20 9.98 8.32
N LEU A 234 -17.02 9.11 8.91
CA LEU A 234 -18.46 9.11 8.68
C LEU A 234 -19.10 10.40 9.21
N ARG A 235 -18.66 10.87 10.39
CA ARG A 235 -19.11 12.16 10.95
C ARG A 235 -18.78 13.31 10.01
N ASN A 236 -17.51 13.45 9.63
CA ASN A 236 -17.04 14.54 8.77
C ASN A 236 -17.77 14.55 7.42
N TYR A 237 -17.94 13.38 6.79
CA TYR A 237 -18.66 13.28 5.52
C TYR A 237 -20.12 13.75 5.64
N HIS A 238 -20.80 13.41 6.73
CA HIS A 238 -22.19 13.80 6.92
C HIS A 238 -22.41 15.18 7.55
N GLU A 239 -21.35 15.89 7.96
CA GLU A 239 -21.46 17.31 8.30
C GLU A 239 -21.93 18.13 7.09
N ASP A 240 -21.48 17.76 5.89
CA ASP A 240 -21.85 18.45 4.64
C ASP A 240 -23.23 18.04 4.11
N THR A 241 -23.64 16.78 4.30
CA THR A 241 -24.94 16.26 3.83
C THR A 241 -26.08 16.48 4.83
N GLY A 242 -25.75 16.70 6.11
CA GLY A 242 -26.72 17.00 7.17
C GLY A 242 -27.36 15.76 7.81
N HIS A 243 -26.93 14.55 7.45
CA HIS A 243 -27.44 13.31 8.05
C HIS A 243 -26.88 13.11 9.47
N ASN A 244 -27.75 12.74 10.42
CA ASN A 244 -27.29 12.37 11.76
C ASN A 244 -26.89 10.90 11.80
N VAL A 245 -25.59 10.65 11.96
CA VAL A 245 -25.01 9.29 11.98
C VAL A 245 -24.65 8.77 13.37
N ASP A 246 -25.05 9.44 14.46
CA ASP A 246 -24.72 9.01 15.82
C ASP A 246 -25.25 7.60 16.13
N GLY A 247 -26.53 7.36 15.83
CA GLY A 247 -27.16 6.06 16.04
C GLY A 247 -26.55 4.96 15.17
N LEU A 248 -26.20 5.29 13.93
CA LEU A 248 -25.47 4.41 13.02
C LEU A 248 -24.10 4.01 13.59
N ILE A 249 -23.33 4.98 14.06
CA ILE A 249 -22.00 4.77 14.64
C ILE A 249 -22.09 3.88 15.88
N GLU A 250 -23.08 4.09 16.76
CA GLU A 250 -23.30 3.24 17.93
C GLU A 250 -23.54 1.78 17.51
N VAL A 251 -24.43 1.54 16.54
CA VAL A 251 -24.73 0.19 16.06
C VAL A 251 -23.51 -0.46 15.38
N VAL A 252 -22.76 0.27 14.55
CA VAL A 252 -21.55 -0.25 13.90
C VAL A 252 -20.47 -0.61 14.94
N ASN A 253 -20.31 0.21 15.99
CA ASN A 253 -19.39 -0.10 17.09
C ASN A 253 -19.82 -1.38 17.85
N GLU A 254 -21.10 -1.53 18.16
CA GLU A 254 -21.62 -2.76 18.79
C GLU A 254 -21.40 -4.00 17.92
N ILE A 255 -21.63 -3.90 16.61
CA ILE A 255 -21.31 -4.97 15.66
C ILE A 255 -19.83 -5.32 15.75
N ASN A 256 -18.94 -4.34 15.71
CA ASN A 256 -17.49 -4.56 15.76
C ASN A 256 -17.01 -5.12 17.11
N GLU A 257 -17.63 -4.73 18.22
CA GLU A 257 -17.40 -5.32 19.53
C GLU A 257 -17.82 -6.78 19.58
N GLU A 258 -18.99 -7.13 19.02
CA GLU A 258 -19.50 -8.50 18.95
C GLU A 258 -18.65 -9.38 18.01
N ILE A 259 -18.13 -8.80 16.92
CA ILE A 259 -17.18 -9.46 16.01
C ILE A 259 -15.87 -9.77 16.74
N GLY A 260 -15.35 -8.82 17.53
CA GLY A 260 -14.18 -8.97 18.40
C GLY A 260 -12.82 -9.09 17.69
N ASP A 261 -12.78 -9.54 16.43
CA ASP A 261 -11.59 -9.59 15.58
C ASP A 261 -11.56 -8.42 14.59
N ARG A 262 -10.57 -7.53 14.76
CA ARG A 262 -10.38 -6.34 13.92
C ARG A 262 -10.29 -6.64 12.42
N ASN A 263 -9.77 -7.82 12.05
CA ASN A 263 -9.63 -8.22 10.66
C ASN A 263 -10.97 -8.39 9.93
N PHE A 264 -12.06 -8.50 10.69
CA PHE A 264 -13.43 -8.68 10.22
C PHE A 264 -14.36 -7.55 10.66
N TYR A 265 -13.84 -6.41 11.15
CA TYR A 265 -14.72 -5.29 11.47
C TYR A 265 -15.50 -4.85 10.24
N LEU A 266 -16.75 -4.48 10.45
CA LEU A 266 -17.59 -3.87 9.44
C LEU A 266 -17.00 -2.51 9.06
N GLY A 267 -16.68 -2.36 7.79
CA GLY A 267 -16.25 -1.10 7.18
C GLY A 267 -17.37 -0.06 7.16
N ILE A 268 -16.99 1.21 7.01
CA ILE A 268 -17.92 2.34 6.99
C ILE A 268 -18.19 2.91 5.60
N THR A 269 -17.43 2.49 4.57
CA THR A 269 -17.56 3.08 3.23
C THR A 269 -18.93 2.87 2.60
N TYR A 270 -19.68 1.85 3.02
CA TYR A 270 -21.07 1.63 2.60
C TYR A 270 -21.97 2.82 2.91
N PHE A 271 -21.66 3.54 3.99
CA PHE A 271 -22.49 4.61 4.52
C PHE A 271 -22.05 5.99 4.05
N LEU A 272 -20.98 6.11 3.26
CA LEU A 272 -20.54 7.38 2.68
C LEU A 272 -21.39 7.70 1.43
N ASP A 273 -22.66 8.01 1.67
CA ASP A 273 -23.70 8.25 0.66
C ASP A 273 -24.37 9.61 0.89
N GLU A 274 -24.53 10.42 -0.15
CA GLU A 274 -25.18 11.74 -0.06
C GLU A 274 -26.69 11.64 0.22
N ASP A 275 -27.32 10.50 -0.13
CA ASP A 275 -28.75 10.21 0.06
C ASP A 275 -28.95 9.12 1.14
N LEU A 276 -28.09 9.09 2.16
CA LEU A 276 -28.03 8.00 3.16
C LEU A 276 -29.40 7.69 3.80
N ASP A 277 -30.19 8.72 4.11
CA ASP A 277 -31.52 8.52 4.72
C ASP A 277 -32.47 7.75 3.80
N ASP A 278 -32.30 7.75 2.49
CA ASP A 278 -33.10 6.96 1.57
C ASP A 278 -32.49 5.57 1.32
N THR A 279 -31.15 5.46 1.31
CA THR A 279 -30.44 4.24 0.91
C THR A 279 -30.08 3.29 2.06
N ILE A 280 -30.03 3.77 3.30
CA ILE A 280 -29.50 3.00 4.44
C ILE A 280 -30.26 1.70 4.72
N GLU A 281 -31.57 1.64 4.50
CA GLU A 281 -32.34 0.39 4.64
C GLU A 281 -31.86 -0.68 3.64
N ASP A 282 -31.64 -0.28 2.39
CA ASP A 282 -31.17 -1.17 1.33
C ASP A 282 -29.71 -1.58 1.56
N ILE A 283 -28.83 -0.63 1.92
CA ILE A 283 -27.45 -0.91 2.34
C ILE A 283 -27.45 -1.96 3.46
N TRP A 284 -28.32 -1.78 4.46
CA TRP A 284 -28.36 -2.69 5.60
C TRP A 284 -28.84 -4.09 5.22
N LYS A 285 -29.91 -4.18 4.43
CA LYS A 285 -30.53 -5.46 4.05
C LYS A 285 -29.73 -6.22 2.99
N LEU A 286 -29.05 -5.52 2.09
CA LEU A 286 -28.41 -6.11 0.91
C LEU A 286 -26.90 -6.27 1.04
N GLU A 287 -26.26 -5.53 1.94
CA GLU A 287 -24.79 -5.54 2.10
C GLU A 287 -24.36 -5.89 3.53
N VAL A 288 -24.85 -5.15 4.52
CA VAL A 288 -24.46 -5.36 5.93
C VAL A 288 -24.98 -6.71 6.45
N LYS A 289 -26.28 -6.99 6.31
CA LYS A 289 -26.87 -8.23 6.82
C LYS A 289 -26.25 -9.48 6.18
N PRO A 290 -26.06 -9.58 4.84
CA PRO A 290 -25.35 -10.70 4.24
C PRO A 290 -23.92 -10.89 4.77
N TYR A 291 -23.19 -9.79 4.99
CA TYR A 291 -21.86 -9.85 5.61
C TYR A 291 -21.89 -10.45 7.02
N LEU A 292 -22.84 -10.02 7.85
CA LEU A 292 -23.02 -10.56 9.21
C LEU A 292 -23.48 -12.01 9.19
N ASP A 293 -24.32 -12.41 8.24
CA ASP A 293 -24.77 -13.80 8.07
C ASP A 293 -23.61 -14.73 7.69
N GLU A 294 -22.71 -14.27 6.82
CA GLU A 294 -21.49 -15.02 6.48
C GLU A 294 -20.54 -15.11 7.68
N TYR A 295 -20.31 -14.00 8.38
CA TYR A 295 -19.40 -13.98 9.52
C TYR A 295 -19.92 -14.83 10.70
N PHE A 296 -21.19 -14.66 11.08
CA PHE A 296 -21.85 -15.37 12.17
C PHE A 296 -22.60 -16.63 11.71
N PHE A 297 -22.10 -17.33 10.68
CA PHE A 297 -22.78 -18.52 10.14
C PHE A 297 -23.05 -19.62 11.21
N ASP A 298 -22.14 -19.77 12.18
CA ASP A 298 -22.26 -20.70 13.31
C ASP A 298 -23.14 -20.16 14.46
N SER A 299 -23.55 -18.90 14.41
CA SER A 299 -24.36 -18.24 15.44
C SER A 299 -25.35 -17.23 14.85
N PRO A 300 -26.35 -17.69 14.05
CA PRO A 300 -27.27 -16.80 13.33
C PRO A 300 -28.03 -15.84 14.25
N GLN A 301 -28.25 -16.21 15.52
CA GLN A 301 -28.91 -15.34 16.49
C GLN A 301 -28.13 -14.05 16.78
N LYS A 302 -26.81 -14.03 16.55
CA LYS A 302 -26.00 -12.81 16.66
C LYS A 302 -26.25 -11.88 15.48
N ALA A 303 -26.30 -12.41 14.25
CA ALA A 303 -26.62 -11.62 13.07
C ALA A 303 -28.06 -11.05 13.13
N GLU A 304 -29.03 -11.82 13.62
CA GLU A 304 -30.42 -11.36 13.77
C GLU A 304 -30.60 -10.21 14.77
N GLN A 305 -29.72 -10.07 15.77
CA GLN A 305 -29.74 -8.91 16.68
C GLN A 305 -29.47 -7.58 15.96
N PHE A 306 -28.80 -7.64 14.81
CA PHE A 306 -28.44 -6.50 13.98
C PHE A 306 -29.21 -6.47 12.65
N ALA A 307 -30.30 -7.23 12.52
CA ALA A 307 -31.20 -7.11 11.37
C ALA A 307 -31.84 -5.71 11.33
N TRP A 308 -32.18 -5.21 10.14
CA TRP A 308 -32.72 -3.85 9.96
C TRP A 308 -33.88 -3.53 10.92
N ASP A 309 -34.88 -4.42 10.98
CA ASP A 309 -36.06 -4.25 11.84
C ASP A 309 -35.72 -4.12 13.35
N ALA A 310 -34.54 -4.62 13.77
CA ALA A 310 -34.06 -4.53 15.15
C ALA A 310 -33.29 -3.23 15.44
N VAL A 311 -32.68 -2.62 14.42
CA VAL A 311 -31.77 -1.46 14.58
C VAL A 311 -32.32 -0.15 14.00
N GLU A 312 -33.33 -0.19 13.12
CA GLU A 312 -33.89 0.97 12.42
C GLU A 312 -34.20 2.13 13.37
N SER A 313 -34.96 1.87 14.43
CA SER A 313 -35.35 2.90 15.41
C SER A 313 -34.20 3.55 16.17
N ARG A 314 -33.01 2.94 16.15
CA ARG A 314 -31.79 3.48 16.76
C ARG A 314 -31.00 4.31 15.76
N ILE A 315 -31.01 3.90 14.49
CA ILE A 315 -30.29 4.53 13.39
C ILE A 315 -31.04 5.77 12.89
N ARG A 316 -32.37 5.70 12.79
CA ARG A 316 -33.28 6.80 12.43
C ARG A 316 -34.20 7.15 13.61
N PRO A 317 -33.68 7.84 14.65
CA PRO A 317 -34.45 8.17 15.85
C PRO A 317 -35.50 9.28 15.68
#